data_AF-F2L4M5-F1
#
_entry.id   AF-F2L4M5-F1
#
_cell.length_a   1.000
_cell.length_b   1.000
_cell.length_c   1.000
_cell.angle_alpha   90.00
_cell.angle_beta   90.00
_cell.angle_gamma   90.00
#
_symmetry.space_group_name_H-M   'P 1'
#
loop_
_entity.id
_entity.type
_entity.pdbx_description
1 polymer ?
#
loop_
_entity_poly.entity_id
_entity_poly.type
_entity_poly.pdbx_seq_one_letter_code
_entity_poly.pdbx_strand_id
1 'polypeptide(L)'
;MALVALGPNLFEDTSTGYIYVKSPVDWTLIDVLAYITVAFLIFAFLYKGVNQRRALRFPQIQMVIPYAEWERRLVSQKPPLGAGRTLAALIRTIFVDALAMEILKCEYGRAPAEVVKTRIAKRAAKLMIIWGFIFAAISTTLAFLMFPHNMIALNLDSPPRLFGMIGGVLMVAGASIWLAVRYREAQYRGIWDILGADFLPIMVLLLGVSGFLLQAAIYVWAYNQLSVAATAFLWTAIHLHAIVVALFFWALFWTNGEHIVYRIFWRAYEYVDRENAGRNTRLPPTDLKPVNRTGKEIQPGY
;
A
#
# COMPACT_ATOMS: atom_id res chain seq x y z
N MET A 1 8.78 25.28 21.69
CA MET A 1 7.91 24.39 22.48
C MET A 1 8.36 24.49 23.93
N ALA A 2 7.50 24.93 24.85
CA ALA A 2 7.84 25.07 26.26
C ALA A 2 7.03 24.03 27.05
N LEU A 3 7.73 23.04 27.61
CA LEU A 3 7.10 21.93 28.35
C LEU A 3 7.14 22.22 29.85
N VAL A 4 5.96 22.20 30.48
CA VAL A 4 5.81 22.28 31.94
C VAL A 4 5.58 20.88 32.47
N ALA A 5 6.36 20.46 33.48
CA ALA A 5 6.17 19.16 34.11
C ALA A 5 4.91 19.17 34.99
N LEU A 6 3.98 18.26 34.70
CA LEU A 6 2.79 17.98 35.52
C LEU A 6 3.01 16.79 36.47
N GLY A 7 4.08 16.02 36.25
CA GLY A 7 4.49 14.87 37.05
C GLY A 7 5.85 14.34 36.59
N PRO A 8 6.34 13.22 37.14
CA PRO A 8 7.68 12.70 36.83
C PRO A 8 7.86 12.35 35.34
N ASN A 9 6.78 11.94 34.66
CA ASN A 9 6.80 11.63 33.23
C ASN A 9 5.69 12.32 32.44
N LEU A 10 4.93 13.24 33.05
CA LEU A 10 3.80 13.93 32.41
C LEU A 10 4.19 15.39 32.17
N PHE A 11 3.96 15.88 30.95
CA PHE A 11 4.34 17.23 30.55
C PHE A 11 3.18 17.89 29.80
N GLU A 12 3.03 19.20 29.93
CA GLU A 12 2.10 20.01 29.15
C GLU A 12 2.89 21.00 28.29
N ASP A 13 2.54 21.10 27.00
CA ASP A 13 3.03 22.18 26.15
C ASP A 13 2.15 23.41 26.32
N THR A 14 2.70 24.46 26.91
CA THR A 14 1.96 25.69 27.22
C THR A 14 1.52 26.45 25.97
N SER A 15 2.08 26.14 24.79
CA SER A 15 1.71 26.79 23.53
C SER A 15 0.54 26.11 22.82
N THR A 16 0.36 24.80 23.02
CA THR A 16 -0.70 24.02 22.33
C THR A 16 -1.73 23.42 23.27
N GLY A 17 -1.48 23.38 24.58
CA GLY A 17 -2.31 22.70 25.58
C GLY A 17 -2.24 21.17 25.49
N TYR A 18 -1.27 20.61 24.74
CA TYR A 18 -1.12 19.16 24.61
C TYR A 18 -0.41 18.57 25.82
N ILE A 19 -0.93 17.44 26.28
CA ILE A 19 -0.38 16.64 27.36
C ILE A 19 0.43 15.49 26.76
N TYR A 20 1.65 15.35 27.22
CA TYR A 20 2.61 14.35 26.80
C TYR A 20 2.98 13.43 27.94
N VAL A 21 3.24 12.16 27.61
CA VAL A 21 3.94 11.23 28.50
C VAL A 21 5.30 10.90 27.90
N LYS A 22 6.34 10.90 28.74
CA LYS A 22 7.66 10.42 28.33
C LYS A 22 7.59 8.95 28.01
N SER A 23 8.08 8.56 26.83
CA SER A 23 8.13 7.15 26.46
C SER A 23 9.17 6.42 27.32
N PRO A 24 8.84 5.23 27.86
CA PRO A 24 9.82 4.37 28.53
C PRO A 24 10.68 3.57 27.54
N VAL A 25 10.34 3.63 26.25
CA VAL A 25 11.09 3.01 25.15
C VAL A 25 11.83 4.12 24.42
N ASP A 26 13.10 3.89 24.09
CA ASP A 26 13.82 4.77 23.18
C ASP A 26 13.38 4.48 21.74
N TRP A 27 12.87 5.51 21.06
CA TRP A 27 12.34 5.39 19.71
C TRP A 27 13.44 5.26 18.66
N THR A 28 14.72 5.45 19.03
CA THR A 28 15.86 5.33 18.12
C THR A 28 15.87 4.00 17.36
N LEU A 29 15.55 2.87 18.01
CA LEU A 29 15.53 1.56 17.34
C LEU A 29 14.39 1.48 16.30
N ILE A 30 13.24 2.11 16.60
CA ILE A 30 12.08 2.17 15.71
C ILE A 30 12.40 3.07 14.51
N ASP A 31 13.08 4.19 14.74
CA ASP A 31 13.54 5.09 13.69
C ASP A 31 14.52 4.39 12.74
N VAL A 32 15.48 3.63 13.27
CA VAL A 32 16.39 2.81 12.46
C VAL A 32 15.61 1.80 11.62
N LEU A 33 14.63 1.09 12.20
CA LEU A 33 13.77 0.16 11.46
C LEU A 33 12.96 0.89 10.37
N ALA A 34 12.47 2.09 10.64
CA ALA A 34 11.75 2.91 9.67
C ALA A 34 12.67 3.33 8.51
N TYR A 35 13.89 3.79 8.79
CA TYR A 35 14.88 4.13 7.77
C TYR A 35 15.26 2.93 6.90
N ILE A 36 15.50 1.76 7.51
CA ILE A 36 15.75 0.52 6.78
C ILE A 36 14.56 0.18 5.89
N THR A 37 13.34 0.31 6.40
CA THR A 37 12.11 0.05 5.64
C THR A 37 11.96 1.01 4.47
N VAL A 38 12.23 2.31 4.65
CA VAL A 38 12.19 3.30 3.56
C VAL A 38 13.26 2.99 2.51
N ALA A 39 14.51 2.71 2.93
CA ALA A 39 15.58 2.34 2.02
C ALA A 39 15.23 1.07 1.22
N PHE A 40 14.64 0.08 1.89
CA PHE A 40 14.12 -1.13 1.26
C PHE A 40 13.00 -0.83 0.26
N LEU A 41 12.04 0.03 0.61
CA LEU A 41 10.96 0.43 -0.30
C LEU A 41 11.54 1.06 -1.56
N ILE A 42 12.48 2.01 -1.41
CA ILE A 42 13.17 2.63 -2.55
C ILE A 42 13.88 1.57 -3.39
N PHE A 43 14.65 0.68 -2.76
CA PHE A 43 15.34 -0.40 -3.46
C PHE A 43 14.37 -1.34 -4.19
N ALA A 44 13.29 -1.77 -3.56
CA ALA A 44 12.28 -2.66 -4.14
C ALA A 44 11.55 -1.99 -5.30
N PHE A 45 11.18 -0.71 -5.15
CA PHE A 45 10.61 0.10 -6.22
C PHE A 45 11.57 0.27 -7.39
N LEU A 46 12.86 0.52 -7.14
CA LEU A 46 13.87 0.62 -8.20
C LEU A 46 14.11 -0.73 -8.88
N TYR A 47 14.31 -1.80 -8.11
CA TYR A 47 14.55 -3.14 -8.64
C TYR A 47 13.38 -3.64 -9.49
N LYS A 48 12.17 -3.62 -8.92
CA LYS A 48 10.95 -4.04 -9.63
C LYS A 48 10.59 -3.04 -10.73
N GLY A 49 10.74 -1.75 -10.50
CA GLY A 49 10.48 -0.68 -11.47
C GLY A 49 11.43 -0.70 -12.67
N VAL A 50 12.71 -1.03 -12.49
CA VAL A 50 13.67 -1.23 -13.59
C VAL A 50 13.34 -2.49 -14.37
N ASN A 51 13.05 -3.60 -13.69
CA ASN A 51 12.61 -4.84 -14.35
C ASN A 51 11.30 -4.60 -15.11
N GLN A 52 10.39 -3.81 -14.56
CA GLN A 52 9.14 -3.46 -15.23
C GLN A 52 9.31 -2.39 -16.29
N ARG A 53 10.27 -1.47 -16.22
CA ARG A 53 10.58 -0.54 -17.32
C ARG A 53 10.92 -1.29 -18.61
N ARG A 54 11.53 -2.48 -18.49
CA ARG A 54 11.74 -3.38 -19.63
C ARG A 54 10.42 -3.93 -20.17
N ALA A 55 9.48 -4.33 -19.29
CA ALA A 55 8.14 -4.79 -19.66
C ALA A 55 7.20 -3.67 -20.16
N LEU A 56 7.29 -2.47 -19.59
CA LEU A 56 6.46 -1.29 -19.84
C LEU A 56 6.69 -0.70 -21.23
N ARG A 57 7.79 -1.03 -21.91
CA ARG A 57 7.96 -0.63 -23.31
C ARG A 57 6.87 -1.22 -24.22
N PHE A 58 6.10 -2.21 -23.76
CA PHE A 58 5.12 -2.89 -24.60
C PHE A 58 3.88 -3.38 -23.82
N PRO A 59 2.74 -2.72 -24.03
CA PRO A 59 1.54 -3.07 -23.32
C PRO A 59 0.85 -4.37 -23.78
N GLN A 60 1.40 -5.04 -24.80
CA GLN A 60 0.78 -6.17 -25.51
C GLN A 60 1.11 -7.54 -24.90
N ILE A 61 1.35 -7.66 -23.58
CA ILE A 61 1.57 -8.97 -22.91
C ILE A 61 0.38 -9.94 -23.08
N GLN A 62 -0.77 -9.45 -23.58
CA GLN A 62 -1.91 -10.30 -23.96
C GLN A 62 -1.73 -11.01 -25.33
N MET A 63 -0.70 -10.68 -26.10
CA MET A 63 -0.37 -11.29 -27.39
C MET A 63 0.91 -12.11 -27.27
N VAL A 64 0.84 -13.37 -27.71
CA VAL A 64 1.90 -14.37 -27.56
C VAL A 64 2.98 -14.14 -28.62
N ILE A 65 3.84 -13.13 -28.43
CA ILE A 65 5.05 -12.95 -29.25
C ILE A 65 6.23 -13.59 -28.49
N PRO A 66 7.08 -14.42 -29.14
CA PRO A 66 8.29 -14.96 -28.52
C PRO A 66 9.22 -13.85 -28.02
N TYR A 67 9.62 -13.93 -26.74
CA TYR A 67 10.35 -12.87 -26.01
C TYR A 67 11.61 -12.36 -26.74
N ALA A 68 12.31 -13.26 -27.44
CA ALA A 68 13.58 -12.96 -28.12
C ALA A 68 13.43 -12.11 -29.40
N GLU A 69 12.32 -12.22 -30.13
CA GLU A 69 12.08 -11.42 -31.34
C GLU A 69 11.54 -10.02 -31.01
N TRP A 70 10.84 -9.93 -29.88
CA TRP A 70 10.25 -8.71 -29.36
C TRP A 70 11.30 -7.69 -28.90
N GLU A 71 12.36 -8.17 -28.22
CA GLU A 71 13.44 -7.34 -27.70
C GLU A 71 14.32 -6.72 -28.80
N ARG A 72 14.49 -7.42 -29.93
CA ARG A 72 15.33 -6.94 -31.05
C ARG A 72 14.66 -5.92 -31.97
N ARG A 73 13.34 -5.99 -32.18
CA ARG A 73 12.65 -5.20 -33.22
C ARG A 73 11.76 -4.08 -32.69
N LEU A 74 11.14 -4.24 -31.52
CA LEU A 74 10.20 -3.25 -31.00
C LEU A 74 10.83 -2.26 -30.01
N VAL A 75 11.96 -2.64 -29.35
CA VAL A 75 12.65 -1.79 -28.35
C VAL A 75 13.42 -0.65 -28.99
N SER A 76 13.97 -0.87 -30.18
CA SER A 76 14.73 0.11 -30.95
C SER A 76 13.83 1.16 -31.63
N GLN A 77 12.53 0.91 -31.78
CA GLN A 77 11.61 1.75 -32.56
C GLN A 77 10.73 2.70 -31.73
N LYS A 78 10.62 2.53 -30.41
CA LYS A 78 9.84 3.46 -29.57
C LYS A 78 10.69 4.66 -29.15
N PRO A 79 10.22 5.91 -29.38
CA PRO A 79 10.93 7.09 -28.92
C PRO A 79 11.04 7.07 -27.39
N PRO A 80 12.15 7.59 -26.82
CA PRO A 80 12.32 7.67 -25.38
C PRO A 80 11.18 8.49 -24.76
N LEU A 81 10.60 7.99 -23.66
CA LEU A 81 9.60 8.74 -22.91
C LEU A 81 10.27 9.96 -22.26
N GLY A 82 9.72 11.16 -22.50
CA GLY A 82 10.21 12.37 -21.85
C GLY A 82 9.96 12.32 -20.34
N ALA A 83 11.00 12.59 -19.54
CA ALA A 83 10.96 12.47 -18.08
C ALA A 83 9.81 13.26 -17.43
N GLY A 84 9.55 14.50 -17.89
CA GLY A 84 8.46 15.33 -17.39
C GLY A 84 7.07 14.75 -17.66
N ARG A 85 6.86 14.08 -18.80
CA ARG A 85 5.58 13.44 -19.15
C ARG A 85 5.35 12.19 -18.32
N THR A 86 6.40 11.38 -18.15
CA THR A 86 6.34 10.20 -17.26
C THR A 86 6.03 10.61 -15.84
N LEU A 87 6.60 11.71 -15.34
CA LEU A 87 6.31 12.25 -14.02
C LEU A 87 4.86 12.74 -13.90
N ALA A 88 4.36 13.52 -14.86
CA ALA A 88 2.98 13.99 -14.86
C ALA A 88 1.95 12.84 -14.91
N ALA A 89 2.20 11.83 -15.73
CA ALA A 89 1.36 10.64 -15.81
C ALA A 89 1.44 9.78 -14.53
N LEU A 90 2.60 9.71 -13.88
CA LEU A 90 2.76 9.05 -12.58
C LEU A 90 1.97 9.79 -11.50
N ILE A 91 2.06 11.12 -11.44
CA ILE A 91 1.27 11.95 -10.51
C ILE A 91 -0.22 11.75 -10.76
N ARG A 92 -0.68 11.85 -12.01
CA ARG A 92 -2.09 11.60 -12.36
C ARG A 92 -2.53 10.21 -11.94
N THR A 93 -1.68 9.20 -12.14
CA THR A 93 -1.98 7.83 -11.74
C THR A 93 -2.09 7.70 -10.21
N ILE A 94 -1.12 8.23 -9.46
CA ILE A 94 -1.09 8.13 -7.99
C ILE A 94 -2.24 8.92 -7.35
N PHE A 95 -2.53 10.14 -7.85
CA PHE A 95 -3.48 11.04 -7.19
C PHE A 95 -4.89 11.02 -7.78
N VAL A 96 -5.08 10.61 -9.03
CA VAL A 96 -6.42 10.54 -9.65
C VAL A 96 -6.89 9.09 -9.72
N ASP A 97 -6.09 8.22 -10.34
CA ASP A 97 -6.52 6.85 -10.63
C ASP A 97 -6.45 5.92 -9.42
N ALA A 98 -5.46 6.09 -8.54
CA ALA A 98 -5.38 5.32 -7.29
C ALA A 98 -6.54 5.69 -6.36
N LEU A 99 -6.84 6.99 -6.23
CA LEU A 99 -7.98 7.49 -5.46
C LEU A 99 -9.34 7.08 -6.07
N ALA A 100 -9.44 6.99 -7.39
CA ALA A 100 -10.64 6.52 -8.10
C ALA A 100 -10.76 4.99 -8.22
N MET A 101 -9.77 4.23 -7.71
CA MET A 101 -9.64 2.77 -7.84
C MET A 101 -9.53 2.25 -9.29
N GLU A 102 -9.11 3.08 -10.25
CA GLU A 102 -8.84 2.60 -11.61
C GLU A 102 -7.66 1.62 -11.65
N ILE A 103 -6.72 1.76 -10.73
CA ILE A 103 -5.53 0.89 -10.57
C ILE A 103 -5.91 -0.50 -10.02
N LEU A 104 -6.98 -0.58 -9.22
CA LEU A 104 -7.45 -1.82 -8.59
C LEU A 104 -8.46 -2.61 -9.45
N LYS A 105 -8.60 -2.27 -10.74
CA LYS A 105 -9.41 -3.01 -11.74
C LYS A 105 -8.90 -4.45 -12.02
N CYS A 106 -8.14 -5.07 -11.12
CA CYS A 106 -7.62 -6.44 -11.27
C CYS A 106 -8.71 -7.53 -11.39
N GLU A 107 -9.99 -7.20 -11.14
CA GLU A 107 -11.16 -8.06 -11.34
C GLU A 107 -11.84 -7.88 -12.72
N TYR A 108 -11.22 -7.16 -13.66
CA TYR A 108 -11.69 -7.13 -15.07
C TYR A 108 -11.17 -8.31 -15.90
N GLY A 109 -10.40 -9.21 -15.30
CA GLY A 109 -10.20 -10.54 -15.87
C GLY A 109 -11.51 -11.30 -15.75
N ARG A 110 -12.19 -11.55 -16.87
CA ARG A 110 -13.30 -12.50 -16.96
C ARG A 110 -12.77 -13.90 -16.64
N ALA A 111 -12.46 -14.20 -15.39
CA ALA A 111 -12.47 -15.58 -14.92
C ALA A 111 -13.96 -15.94 -14.76
N PRO A 112 -14.51 -16.87 -15.54
CA PRO A 112 -15.94 -17.24 -15.47
C PRO A 112 -16.36 -17.79 -14.09
N ALA A 113 -15.42 -17.97 -13.15
CA ALA A 113 -15.65 -18.42 -11.78
C ALA A 113 -15.72 -17.28 -10.74
N GLU A 114 -15.31 -16.04 -11.03
CA GLU A 114 -15.40 -14.94 -10.06
C GLU A 114 -16.80 -14.29 -10.15
N VAL A 115 -17.72 -14.86 -9.36
CA VAL A 115 -19.13 -14.50 -9.31
C VAL A 115 -19.30 -13.01 -8.99
N VAL A 116 -19.89 -12.27 -9.95
CA VAL A 116 -20.19 -10.82 -9.94
C VAL A 116 -20.97 -10.32 -8.70
N LYS A 117 -21.45 -11.22 -7.83
CA LYS A 117 -22.36 -10.91 -6.70
C LYS A 117 -21.72 -10.04 -5.60
N THR A 118 -20.40 -10.08 -5.38
CA THR A 118 -19.76 -9.37 -4.25
C THR A 118 -18.92 -8.16 -4.67
N ARG A 119 -18.93 -7.81 -5.96
CA ARG A 119 -18.06 -6.78 -6.56
C ARG A 119 -18.13 -5.43 -5.84
N ILE A 120 -19.33 -5.01 -5.43
CA ILE A 120 -19.55 -3.75 -4.70
C ILE A 120 -18.86 -3.80 -3.34
N ALA A 121 -18.98 -4.91 -2.62
CA ALA A 121 -18.37 -5.10 -1.30
C ALA A 121 -16.83 -5.14 -1.39
N LYS A 122 -16.26 -5.88 -2.37
CA LYS A 122 -14.80 -5.87 -2.62
C LYS A 122 -14.28 -4.47 -2.95
N ARG A 123 -15.04 -3.72 -3.77
CA ARG A 123 -14.70 -2.35 -4.14
C ARG A 123 -14.73 -1.41 -2.94
N ALA A 124 -15.80 -1.45 -2.13
CA ALA A 124 -15.90 -0.66 -0.91
C ALA A 124 -14.78 -1.00 0.08
N ALA A 125 -14.51 -2.30 0.31
CA ALA A 125 -13.43 -2.77 1.16
C ALA A 125 -12.07 -2.20 0.77
N LYS A 126 -11.70 -2.29 -0.52
CA LYS A 126 -10.42 -1.77 -1.02
C LYS A 126 -10.34 -0.24 -0.91
N LEU A 127 -11.44 0.47 -1.15
CA LEU A 127 -11.49 1.93 -0.98
C LEU A 127 -11.23 2.34 0.46
N MET A 128 -11.87 1.65 1.41
CA MET A 128 -11.66 1.87 2.83
C MET A 128 -10.20 1.61 3.21
N ILE A 129 -9.60 0.54 2.71
CA ILE A 129 -8.17 0.23 2.97
C ILE A 129 -7.25 1.33 2.42
N ILE A 130 -7.47 1.79 1.18
CA ILE A 130 -6.66 2.87 0.58
C ILE A 130 -6.76 4.15 1.41
N TRP A 131 -7.98 4.60 1.72
CA TRP A 131 -8.16 5.79 2.56
C TRP A 131 -7.63 5.59 3.97
N GLY A 132 -7.70 4.37 4.49
CA GLY A 132 -7.06 3.93 5.71
C GLY A 132 -5.55 4.22 5.72
N PHE A 133 -4.85 3.76 4.68
CA PHE A 133 -3.42 4.04 4.51
C PHE A 133 -3.10 5.52 4.31
N ILE A 134 -3.95 6.26 3.58
CA ILE A 134 -3.77 7.71 3.38
C ILE A 134 -3.85 8.44 4.72
N PHE A 135 -4.87 8.16 5.54
CA PHE A 135 -5.00 8.77 6.85
C PHE A 135 -3.89 8.33 7.81
N ALA A 136 -3.44 7.07 7.75
CA ALA A 136 -2.30 6.61 8.53
C ALA A 136 -0.99 7.33 8.14
N ALA A 137 -0.77 7.59 6.84
CA ALA A 137 0.38 8.33 6.35
C ALA A 137 0.34 9.81 6.80
N ILE A 138 -0.83 10.46 6.71
CA ILE A 138 -1.05 11.82 7.22
C ILE A 138 -0.80 11.86 8.74
N SER A 139 -1.40 10.93 9.48
CA SER A 139 -1.23 10.78 10.94
C SER A 139 0.23 10.69 11.33
N THR A 140 0.98 9.78 10.71
CA THR A 140 2.39 9.54 11.00
C THR A 140 3.26 10.76 10.67
N THR A 141 2.99 11.41 9.53
CA THR A 141 3.71 12.61 9.10
C THR A 141 3.47 13.78 10.06
N LEU A 142 2.21 14.02 10.43
CA LEU A 142 1.87 15.08 11.38
C LEU A 142 2.42 14.78 12.78
N ALA A 143 2.39 13.53 13.23
CA ALA A 143 2.98 13.13 14.51
C ALA A 143 4.49 13.45 14.56
N PHE A 144 5.22 13.14 13.48
CA PHE A 144 6.65 13.44 13.37
C PHE A 144 6.95 14.95 13.38
N LEU A 145 6.07 15.77 12.80
CA LEU A 145 6.27 17.21 12.70
C LEU A 145 5.80 17.98 13.95
N MET A 146 4.76 17.48 14.63
CA MET A 146 4.08 18.21 15.70
C MET A 146 4.56 17.82 17.10
N PHE A 147 5.05 16.59 17.29
CA PHE A 147 5.37 16.09 18.62
C PHE A 147 6.89 15.95 18.83
N PRO A 148 7.40 16.30 20.02
CA PRO A 148 8.81 16.17 20.32
C PRO A 148 9.21 14.69 20.37
N HIS A 149 10.45 14.42 19.97
CA HIS A 149 10.99 13.07 19.94
C HIS A 149 10.98 12.43 21.35
N ASN A 150 10.67 11.13 21.43
CA ASN A 150 10.48 10.36 22.67
C ASN A 150 9.33 10.83 23.60
N MET A 151 8.43 11.69 23.13
CA MET A 151 7.22 12.10 23.86
C MET A 151 5.97 11.63 23.15
N ILE A 152 5.02 11.10 23.92
CA ILE A 152 3.77 10.55 23.39
C ILE A 152 2.60 11.47 23.78
N ALA A 153 1.95 12.08 22.79
CA ALA A 153 0.77 12.92 23.02
C ALA A 153 -0.45 12.10 23.46
N LEU A 154 -1.12 12.50 24.54
CA LEU A 154 -2.29 11.81 25.13
C LEU A 154 -3.63 12.36 24.61
N ASN A 155 -3.64 13.55 24.03
CA ASN A 155 -4.82 14.21 23.47
C ASN A 155 -5.39 13.45 22.27
N LEU A 156 -6.56 12.81 22.42
CA LEU A 156 -7.25 12.07 21.36
C LEU A 156 -7.74 12.97 20.22
N ASP A 157 -7.99 14.23 20.53
CA ASP A 157 -8.45 15.29 19.64
C ASP A 157 -7.30 15.91 18.83
N SER A 158 -6.05 15.56 19.11
CA SER A 158 -4.93 16.01 18.30
C SER A 158 -5.07 15.49 16.85
N PRO A 159 -4.79 16.32 15.82
CA PRO A 159 -4.93 15.92 14.42
C PRO A 159 -4.24 14.59 14.07
N PRO A 160 -2.99 14.32 14.53
CA PRO A 160 -2.36 13.03 14.27
C PRO A 160 -3.15 11.84 14.82
N ARG A 161 -3.72 11.94 16.02
CA ARG A 161 -4.52 10.88 16.65
C ARG A 161 -5.84 10.66 15.91
N LEU A 162 -6.55 11.74 15.56
CA LEU A 162 -7.81 11.66 14.81
C LEU A 162 -7.63 10.94 13.47
N PHE A 163 -6.64 11.37 12.67
CA PHE A 163 -6.36 10.70 11.39
C PHE A 163 -5.90 9.26 11.58
N GLY A 164 -5.10 8.98 12.62
CA GLY A 164 -4.66 7.61 12.94
C GLY A 164 -5.83 6.69 13.28
N MET A 165 -6.77 7.16 14.11
CA MET A 165 -7.97 6.40 14.49
C MET A 165 -8.91 6.19 13.30
N ILE A 166 -9.22 7.23 12.53
CA ILE A 166 -10.07 7.12 11.34
C ILE A 166 -9.43 6.14 10.34
N GLY A 167 -8.12 6.28 10.11
CA GLY A 167 -7.36 5.39 9.24
C GLY A 167 -7.44 3.94 9.70
N GLY A 168 -7.20 3.70 10.99
CA GLY A 168 -7.31 2.38 11.62
C GLY A 168 -8.70 1.75 11.49
N VAL A 169 -9.77 2.51 11.75
CA VAL A 169 -11.15 2.02 11.59
C VAL A 169 -11.40 1.58 10.14
N LEU A 170 -11.01 2.40 9.17
CA LEU A 170 -11.19 2.09 7.76
C LEU A 170 -10.39 0.85 7.34
N MET A 171 -9.16 0.69 7.83
CA MET A 171 -8.34 -0.50 7.57
C MET A 171 -8.97 -1.76 8.16
N VAL A 172 -9.39 -1.73 9.44
CA VAL A 172 -10.02 -2.89 10.11
C VAL A 172 -11.32 -3.27 9.42
N ALA A 173 -12.21 -2.31 9.19
CA ALA A 173 -13.50 -2.57 8.56
C ALA A 173 -13.34 -3.03 7.10
N GLY A 174 -12.48 -2.36 6.33
CA GLY A 174 -12.19 -2.74 4.95
C GLY A 174 -11.59 -4.13 4.83
N ALA A 175 -10.59 -4.46 5.66
CA ALA A 175 -9.99 -5.79 5.69
C ALA A 175 -10.99 -6.87 6.11
N SER A 176 -11.83 -6.58 7.12
CA SER A 176 -12.86 -7.52 7.58
C SER A 176 -13.91 -7.81 6.50
N ILE A 177 -14.38 -6.77 5.79
CA ILE A 177 -15.31 -6.96 4.66
C ILE A 177 -14.64 -7.79 3.55
N TRP A 178 -13.38 -7.50 3.22
CA TRP A 178 -12.65 -8.26 2.21
C TRP A 178 -12.51 -9.74 2.59
N LEU A 179 -12.06 -10.04 3.81
CA LEU A 179 -11.94 -11.41 4.31
C LEU A 179 -13.29 -12.11 4.35
N ALA A 180 -14.35 -11.45 4.82
CA ALA A 180 -15.70 -12.02 4.88
C ALA A 180 -16.25 -12.40 3.49
N VAL A 181 -16.06 -11.51 2.50
CA VAL A 181 -16.44 -11.79 1.11
C VAL A 181 -15.64 -12.97 0.57
N ARG A 182 -14.34 -12.98 0.83
CA ARG A 182 -13.43 -14.01 0.34
C ARG A 182 -13.71 -15.38 0.94
N TYR A 183 -14.01 -15.44 2.23
CA TYR A 183 -14.41 -16.66 2.92
C TYR A 183 -15.66 -17.29 2.30
N ARG A 184 -16.63 -16.45 1.90
CA ARG A 184 -17.86 -16.91 1.23
C ARG A 184 -17.63 -17.41 -0.20
N GLU A 185 -16.71 -16.78 -0.94
CA GLU A 185 -16.44 -17.13 -2.34
C GLU A 185 -15.49 -18.32 -2.51
N ALA A 186 -14.44 -18.38 -1.69
CA ALA A 186 -13.46 -19.46 -1.73
C ALA A 186 -13.99 -20.76 -1.11
N GLN A 187 -15.15 -20.73 -0.46
CA GLN A 187 -15.77 -21.87 0.23
C GLN A 187 -14.79 -22.58 1.18
N TYR A 188 -14.05 -21.80 1.99
CA TYR A 188 -13.10 -22.35 2.96
C TYR A 188 -13.81 -23.34 3.89
N ARG A 189 -13.21 -24.54 4.04
CA ARG A 189 -13.73 -25.64 4.87
C ARG A 189 -13.13 -25.61 6.27
N GLY A 190 -12.09 -24.80 6.51
CA GLY A 190 -11.52 -24.57 7.83
C GLY A 190 -10.53 -23.40 7.87
N ILE A 191 -10.02 -23.13 9.08
CA ILE A 191 -9.07 -22.03 9.34
C ILE A 191 -7.68 -22.22 8.69
N TRP A 192 -7.41 -23.41 8.14
CA TRP A 192 -6.13 -23.76 7.50
C TRP A 192 -6.16 -23.60 5.97
N ASP A 193 -7.31 -23.30 5.38
CA ASP A 193 -7.45 -23.13 3.93
C ASP A 193 -6.98 -21.74 3.44
N ILE A 194 -6.17 -21.03 4.24
CA ILE A 194 -5.68 -19.68 3.94
C ILE A 194 -4.78 -19.75 2.69
N LEU A 195 -5.16 -19.00 1.66
CA LEU A 195 -4.41 -18.89 0.42
C LEU A 195 -3.42 -17.72 0.51
N GLY A 196 -2.33 -17.76 -0.26
CA GLY A 196 -1.37 -16.64 -0.32
C GLY A 196 -1.98 -15.29 -0.76
N ALA A 197 -3.20 -15.32 -1.30
CA ALA A 197 -3.95 -14.12 -1.65
C ALA A 197 -4.77 -13.52 -0.48
N ASP A 198 -4.89 -14.23 0.66
CA ASP A 198 -5.43 -13.72 1.92
C ASP A 198 -4.40 -12.92 2.72
N PHE A 199 -3.11 -13.05 2.37
CA PHE A 199 -2.02 -12.35 3.05
C PHE A 199 -2.27 -10.85 3.19
N LEU A 200 -2.62 -10.18 2.09
CA LEU A 200 -2.79 -8.72 2.07
C LEU A 200 -3.90 -8.27 3.04
N PRO A 201 -5.15 -8.75 2.95
CA PRO A 201 -6.18 -8.33 3.89
C PRO A 201 -5.90 -8.76 5.34
N ILE A 202 -5.24 -9.90 5.59
CA ILE A 202 -4.81 -10.29 6.95
C ILE A 202 -3.80 -9.28 7.51
N MET A 203 -2.78 -8.92 6.73
CA MET A 203 -1.78 -7.95 7.18
C MET A 203 -2.38 -6.57 7.42
N VAL A 204 -3.31 -6.12 6.57
CA VAL A 204 -4.02 -4.84 6.77
C VAL A 204 -4.87 -4.88 8.05
N LEU A 205 -5.52 -6.01 8.34
CA LEU A 205 -6.25 -6.20 9.59
C LEU A 205 -5.31 -6.15 10.80
N LEU A 206 -4.19 -6.86 10.75
CA LEU A 206 -3.18 -6.86 11.81
C LEU A 206 -2.59 -5.47 12.03
N LEU A 207 -2.34 -4.69 10.97
CA LEU A 207 -1.90 -3.31 11.04
C LEU A 207 -2.90 -2.44 11.82
N GLY A 208 -4.18 -2.51 11.44
CA GLY A 208 -5.23 -1.73 12.10
C GLY A 208 -5.41 -2.11 13.58
N VAL A 209 -5.50 -3.42 13.86
CA VAL A 209 -5.69 -3.93 15.23
C VAL A 209 -4.49 -3.62 16.11
N SER A 210 -3.27 -3.85 15.63
CA SER A 210 -2.05 -3.54 16.40
C SER A 210 -1.90 -2.04 16.68
N GLY A 211 -2.35 -1.16 15.78
CA GLY A 211 -2.38 0.28 16.01
C GLY A 211 -3.33 0.68 17.16
N PHE A 212 -4.53 0.08 17.21
CA PHE A 212 -5.45 0.29 18.34
C PHE A 212 -4.92 -0.30 19.66
N LEU A 213 -4.27 -1.47 19.61
CA LEU A 213 -3.62 -2.06 20.78
C LEU A 213 -2.50 -1.16 21.31
N LEU A 214 -1.69 -0.59 20.41
CA LEU A 214 -0.67 0.39 20.78
C LEU A 214 -1.28 1.63 21.44
N GLN A 215 -2.37 2.15 20.88
CA GLN A 215 -3.09 3.27 21.50
C GLN A 215 -3.62 2.92 22.89
N ALA A 216 -4.23 1.75 23.07
CA ALA A 216 -4.69 1.30 24.38
C ALA A 216 -3.52 1.16 25.38
N ALA A 217 -2.39 0.60 24.94
CA ALA A 217 -1.20 0.43 25.78
C ALA A 217 -0.61 1.77 26.23
N ILE A 218 -0.62 2.79 25.36
CA ILE A 218 -0.21 4.16 25.71
C ILE A 218 -1.08 4.71 26.84
N TYR A 219 -2.41 4.56 26.77
CA TYR A 219 -3.30 5.04 27.83
C TYR A 219 -3.10 4.28 29.14
N VAL A 220 -3.00 2.95 29.07
CA VAL A 220 -2.74 2.13 30.27
C VAL A 220 -1.44 2.56 30.94
N TRP A 221 -0.37 2.79 30.17
CA TRP A 221 0.89 3.31 30.67
C TRP A 221 0.77 4.70 31.29
N ALA A 222 0.09 5.63 30.61
CA ALA A 222 -0.05 7.01 31.06
C ALA A 222 -0.66 7.12 32.46
N TYR A 223 -1.65 6.26 32.77
CA TYR A 223 -2.35 6.24 34.06
C TYR A 223 -1.72 5.28 35.09
N ASN A 224 -0.80 4.39 34.70
CA ASN A 224 -0.22 3.37 35.58
C ASN A 224 1.31 3.29 35.46
N GLN A 225 1.99 4.45 35.53
CA GLN A 225 3.44 4.57 35.24
C GLN A 225 4.35 3.75 36.18
N LEU A 226 3.87 3.38 37.38
CA LEU A 226 4.62 2.56 38.32
C LEU A 226 4.37 1.05 38.13
N SER A 227 3.46 0.67 37.24
CA SER A 227 3.10 -0.72 37.01
C SER A 227 4.05 -1.40 36.03
N VAL A 228 4.69 -2.48 36.49
CA VAL A 228 5.50 -3.36 35.64
C VAL A 228 4.66 -3.94 34.50
N ALA A 229 3.40 -4.30 34.77
CA ALA A 229 2.49 -4.83 33.75
C ALA A 229 2.15 -3.79 32.67
N ALA A 230 1.93 -2.52 33.05
CA ALA A 230 1.67 -1.44 32.09
C ALA A 230 2.90 -1.16 31.21
N THR A 231 4.10 -1.20 31.81
CA THR A 231 5.37 -1.07 31.08
C THR A 231 5.54 -2.18 30.06
N ALA A 232 5.36 -3.44 30.49
CA ALA A 232 5.50 -4.61 29.63
C ALA A 232 4.46 -4.62 28.49
N PHE A 233 3.23 -4.18 28.77
CA PHE A 233 2.19 -4.07 27.77
C PHE A 233 2.53 -3.03 26.70
N LEU A 234 3.03 -1.84 27.11
CA LEU A 234 3.47 -0.81 26.18
C LEU A 234 4.65 -1.28 25.32
N TRP A 235 5.67 -1.90 25.94
CA TRP A 235 6.80 -2.48 25.21
C TRP A 235 6.32 -3.47 24.15
N THR A 236 5.46 -4.42 24.55
CA THR A 236 4.95 -5.44 23.63
C THR A 236 4.16 -4.81 22.48
N ALA A 237 3.27 -3.85 22.77
CA ALA A 237 2.42 -3.24 21.76
C ALA A 237 3.22 -2.39 20.76
N ILE A 238 4.24 -1.65 21.22
CA ILE A 238 5.14 -0.88 20.35
C ILE A 238 5.84 -1.80 19.36
N HIS A 239 6.46 -2.88 19.85
CA HIS A 239 7.23 -3.79 19.01
C HIS A 239 6.32 -4.60 18.09
N LEU A 240 5.17 -5.07 18.58
CA LEU A 240 4.18 -5.77 17.77
C LEU A 240 3.73 -4.90 16.59
N HIS A 241 3.37 -3.64 16.85
CA HIS A 241 2.93 -2.74 15.78
C HIS A 241 4.06 -2.44 14.80
N ALA A 242 5.26 -2.08 15.29
CA ALA A 242 6.41 -1.76 14.44
C ALA A 242 6.82 -2.94 13.53
N ILE A 243 6.84 -4.17 14.09
CA ILE A 243 7.16 -5.39 13.33
C ILE A 243 6.10 -5.65 12.26
N VAL A 244 4.81 -5.53 12.59
CA VAL A 244 3.72 -5.73 11.61
C VAL A 244 3.80 -4.70 10.48
N VAL A 245 4.12 -3.44 10.79
CA VAL A 245 4.36 -2.37 9.80
C VAL A 245 5.52 -2.73 8.87
N ALA A 246 6.68 -3.09 9.42
CA ALA A 246 7.84 -3.49 8.63
C ALA A 246 7.53 -4.71 7.75
N LEU A 247 6.95 -5.76 8.32
CA LEU A 247 6.58 -6.98 7.60
C LEU A 247 5.59 -6.71 6.46
N PHE A 248 4.59 -5.84 6.67
CA PHE A 248 3.66 -5.47 5.62
C PHE A 248 4.39 -4.89 4.41
N PHE A 249 5.24 -3.88 4.63
CA PHE A 249 5.97 -3.23 3.54
C PHE A 249 7.02 -4.13 2.91
N TRP A 250 7.68 -4.97 3.70
CA TRP A 250 8.69 -5.89 3.20
C TRP A 250 8.08 -6.98 2.33
N ALA A 251 7.03 -7.64 2.80
CA ALA A 251 6.39 -8.72 2.08
C ALA A 251 5.51 -8.26 0.91
N LEU A 252 5.11 -6.98 0.86
CA LEU A 252 4.26 -6.42 -0.20
C LEU A 252 4.79 -6.74 -1.61
N PHE A 253 6.11 -6.67 -1.83
CA PHE A 253 6.74 -6.87 -3.15
C PHE A 253 7.06 -8.33 -3.50
N TRP A 254 6.78 -9.26 -2.59
CA TRP A 254 6.97 -10.71 -2.78
C TRP A 254 5.67 -11.49 -2.63
N THR A 255 4.55 -10.81 -2.39
CA THR A 255 3.22 -11.41 -2.36
C THR A 255 2.40 -10.94 -3.55
N ASN A 256 1.16 -11.43 -3.64
CA ASN A 256 0.20 -10.92 -4.62
C ASN A 256 0.03 -9.39 -4.54
N GLY A 257 0.41 -8.72 -3.45
CA GLY A 257 0.37 -7.25 -3.34
C GLY A 257 1.25 -6.50 -4.35
N GLU A 258 2.22 -7.17 -4.99
CA GLU A 258 3.12 -6.52 -5.97
C GLU A 258 2.38 -5.95 -7.18
N HIS A 259 1.17 -6.44 -7.47
CA HIS A 259 0.34 -5.92 -8.56
C HIS A 259 -0.07 -4.47 -8.37
N ILE A 260 -0.15 -4.00 -7.13
CA ILE A 260 -0.47 -2.60 -6.84
C ILE A 260 0.65 -1.71 -7.41
N VAL A 261 1.90 -2.10 -7.18
CA VAL A 261 3.10 -1.36 -7.60
C VAL A 261 3.20 -1.32 -9.13
N TYR A 262 3.10 -2.46 -9.80
CA TYR A 262 3.26 -2.48 -11.25
C TYR A 262 2.09 -1.90 -12.01
N ARG A 263 0.87 -1.95 -11.45
CA ARG A 263 -0.30 -1.30 -12.05
C ARG A 263 -0.17 0.21 -12.05
N ILE A 264 0.43 0.82 -11.02
CA ILE A 264 0.75 2.26 -11.02
C ILE A 264 1.66 2.60 -12.19
N PHE A 265 2.77 1.87 -12.35
CA PHE A 265 3.70 2.13 -13.44
C PHE A 265 3.08 1.85 -14.82
N TRP A 266 2.28 0.79 -14.94
CA TRP A 266 1.56 0.45 -16.16
C TRP A 266 0.58 1.53 -16.57
N ARG A 267 -0.19 2.03 -15.61
CA ARG A 267 -1.22 3.04 -15.86
C ARG A 267 -0.60 4.40 -16.20
N ALA A 268 0.48 4.77 -15.52
CA ALA A 268 1.28 5.94 -15.88
C ALA A 268 1.83 5.80 -17.31
N TYR A 269 2.30 4.62 -17.68
CA TYR A 269 2.73 4.36 -19.05
C TYR A 269 1.57 4.44 -20.05
N GLU A 270 0.41 3.86 -19.77
CA GLU A 270 -0.78 3.96 -20.64
C GLU A 270 -1.14 5.41 -20.94
N TYR A 271 -1.04 6.32 -19.98
CA TYR A 271 -1.26 7.75 -20.24
C TYR A 271 -0.25 8.33 -21.22
N VAL A 272 1.04 8.08 -20.99
CA VAL A 272 2.10 8.59 -21.88
C VAL A 272 2.03 7.96 -23.27
N ASP A 273 1.70 6.67 -23.36
CA ASP A 273 1.56 5.96 -24.64
C ASP A 273 0.31 6.41 -25.39
N ARG A 274 -0.84 6.63 -24.72
CA ARG A 274 -2.05 7.18 -25.35
C ARG A 274 -1.86 8.59 -25.90
N GLU A 275 -1.11 9.43 -25.20
CA GLU A 275 -0.80 10.78 -25.66
C GLU A 275 0.22 10.78 -26.81
N ASN A 276 1.20 9.87 -26.80
CA ASN A 276 2.19 9.74 -27.88
C ASN A 276 1.64 8.99 -29.12
N ALA A 277 0.64 8.12 -28.97
CA ALA A 277 0.13 7.28 -30.06
C ALA A 277 -0.91 8.00 -30.95
N GLY A 278 -1.52 9.11 -30.49
CA GLY A 278 -2.67 9.69 -31.19
C GLY A 278 -3.82 8.67 -31.35
N ARG A 279 -4.85 9.00 -32.13
CA ARG A 279 -6.05 8.15 -32.35
C ARG A 279 -5.79 6.76 -32.95
N ASN A 280 -4.55 6.39 -33.27
CA ASN A 280 -4.22 5.11 -33.88
C ASN A 280 -3.66 4.15 -32.84
N THR A 281 -4.49 3.17 -32.49
CA THR A 281 -4.08 1.91 -31.88
C THR A 281 -2.90 1.33 -32.66
N ARG A 282 -1.68 1.44 -32.13
CA ARG A 282 -0.53 0.68 -32.62
C ARG A 282 -0.78 -0.79 -32.29
N LEU A 283 -1.51 -1.47 -33.17
CA LEU A 283 -1.31 -2.90 -33.41
C LEU A 283 0.20 -3.14 -33.62
N PRO A 284 0.72 -4.34 -33.33
CA PRO A 284 2.07 -4.67 -33.74
C PRO A 284 2.24 -4.29 -35.22
N PRO A 285 3.42 -3.77 -35.62
CA PRO A 285 3.66 -3.37 -36.99
C PRO A 285 3.23 -4.50 -37.95
N THR A 286 2.72 -4.14 -39.13
CA THR A 286 2.07 -5.06 -40.09
C THR A 286 2.98 -6.17 -40.62
N ASP A 287 4.26 -6.14 -40.26
CA ASP A 287 5.24 -7.20 -40.49
C ASP A 287 5.20 -8.32 -39.43
N LEU A 288 4.56 -8.10 -38.29
CA LEU A 288 4.38 -9.08 -37.22
C LEU A 288 3.03 -9.78 -37.37
N LYS A 289 3.11 -11.04 -37.79
CA LYS A 289 1.97 -11.93 -37.94
C LYS A 289 1.37 -12.24 -36.56
N PRO A 290 0.12 -11.84 -36.26
CA PRO A 290 -0.50 -12.14 -34.97
C PRO A 290 -0.61 -13.66 -34.85
N VAL A 291 -0.23 -14.25 -33.72
CA VAL A 291 -0.31 -15.69 -33.48
C VAL A 291 -1.22 -16.00 -32.29
N ASN A 292 -1.92 -17.13 -32.35
CA ASN A 292 -2.78 -17.62 -31.27
C ASN A 292 -1.93 -18.19 -30.11
N ARG A 293 -2.59 -18.64 -29.02
CA ARG A 293 -1.91 -19.23 -27.85
C ARG A 293 -1.05 -20.46 -28.14
N THR A 294 -1.21 -21.07 -29.31
CA THR A 294 -0.41 -22.23 -29.78
C THR A 294 0.73 -21.83 -30.72
N GLY A 295 0.96 -20.53 -30.94
CA GLY A 295 1.98 -20.02 -31.85
C GLY A 295 1.59 -20.07 -33.34
N LYS A 296 0.32 -20.34 -33.66
CA LYS A 296 -0.17 -20.36 -35.06
C LYS A 296 -0.69 -19.00 -35.48
N GLU A 297 -0.33 -18.55 -36.68
CA GLU A 297 -0.77 -17.28 -37.25
C GLU A 297 -2.31 -17.18 -37.31
N ILE A 298 -2.83 -16.06 -36.82
CA ILE A 298 -4.24 -15.68 -36.89
C ILE A 298 -4.42 -14.97 -38.22
N GLN A 299 -5.27 -15.54 -39.08
CA GLN A 299 -5.55 -14.93 -40.38
C GLN A 299 -6.36 -13.65 -40.23
N PRO A 300 -6.17 -12.66 -41.11
CA PRO A 300 -6.97 -11.44 -41.11
C PRO A 300 -8.44 -11.77 -41.41
N GLY A 301 -9.36 -11.35 -40.52
CA GLY A 301 -10.81 -11.55 -40.69
C GLY A 301 -11.56 -12.16 -39.50
N TYR A 302 -10.89 -12.39 -38.36
CA TYR A 302 -11.49 -12.81 -37.09
C TYR A 302 -11.54 -11.68 -36.06
#